data_AF-A0A7I9Y9B8-F1
#
_entry.id   AF-A0A7I9Y9B8-F1
#
_cell.length_a   1.000
_cell.length_b   1.000
_cell.length_c   1.000
_cell.angle_alpha   90.00
_cell.angle_beta   90.00
_cell.angle_gamma   90.00
#
_symmetry.space_group_name_H-M   'P 1'
#
loop_
_entity.id
_entity.type
_entity.pdbx_description
1 polymer ?
#
loop_
_entity_poly.entity_id
_entity_poly.type
_entity_poly.pdbx_seq_one_letter_code
_entity_poly.pdbx_strand_id
1 'polypeptide(L)' 'MTKRLIDVDDDKLEQVRLLLGTSTAKATVNGALAEVLALAERRKALLHPEVLAGSVDLAADEQRRSAWG' A
#
# COMPACT_ATOMS: atom_id res chain seq x y z
N MET A 1 19.28 6.23 -5.44
CA MET A 1 18.67 7.21 -4.51
C MET A 1 19.49 8.49 -4.55
N THR A 2 18.83 9.63 -4.69
CA THR A 2 19.48 10.96 -4.71
C THR A 2 19.37 11.59 -3.32
N LYS A 3 20.46 12.20 -2.84
CA LYS A 3 20.44 12.91 -1.55
C LYS A 3 19.72 14.25 -1.73
N ARG A 4 18.84 14.57 -0.80
CA ARG A 4 18.17 15.87 -0.72
C ARG A 4 18.22 16.35 0.72
N LEU A 5 18.59 17.62 0.91
CA LEU A 5 18.50 18.29 2.19
C LEU A 5 17.07 18.83 2.34
N ILE A 6 16.37 18.39 3.37
CA ILE A 6 15.03 18.84 3.75
C ILE A 6 14.99 18.96 5.26
N ASP A 7 14.26 19.93 5.77
CA ASP A 7 13.93 19.98 7.18
C ASP A 7 12.80 18.99 7.47
N VAL A 8 13.00 18.17 8.49
CA VAL A 8 12.04 17.15 8.93
C VAL A 8 11.79 17.37 10.42
N ASP A 9 10.52 17.29 10.79
CA ASP A 9 10.11 17.30 12.20
C ASP A 9 10.53 15.97 12.85
N ASP A 10 11.47 16.05 13.80
CA ASP A 10 12.06 14.88 14.45
C ASP A 10 11.04 14.08 15.27
N ASP A 11 10.04 14.74 15.88
CA ASP A 11 9.01 14.05 16.65
C ASP A 11 8.11 13.21 15.72
N LYS A 12 7.79 13.75 14.54
CA LYS A 12 7.05 12.98 13.52
C LYS A 12 7.90 11.85 12.96
N LEU A 13 9.18 12.10 12.70
CA LEU A 13 10.10 11.09 12.17
C LEU A 13 10.23 9.91 13.15
N GLU A 14 10.31 10.20 14.45
CA GLU A 14 10.38 9.19 15.50
C GLU A 14 9.08 8.38 15.61
N GLN A 15 7.92 9.04 15.60
CA GLN A 15 6.63 8.33 15.61
C GLN A 15 6.51 7.37 14.43
N VAL A 16 6.88 7.80 13.23
CA VAL A 16 6.83 6.95 12.04
C VAL A 16 7.89 5.84 12.12
N ARG A 17 9.06 6.11 12.70
CA ARG A 17 10.10 5.08 12.92
C ARG A 17 9.59 3.95 13.82
N LEU A 18 8.91 4.30 14.91
CA LEU A 18 8.29 3.34 15.81
C LEU A 18 7.17 2.56 15.12
N LEU A 19 6.30 3.23 14.35
CA LEU A 19 5.22 2.59 13.59
C LEU A 19 5.74 1.59 12.55
N LEU A 20 6.82 1.94 11.85
CA LEU A 20 7.40 1.10 10.80
C LEU A 20 8.46 0.11 11.31
N GLY A 21 8.87 0.20 12.58
CA GLY A 21 9.90 -0.65 13.18
C GLY A 21 11.29 -0.47 12.55
N THR A 22 11.61 0.72 12.02
CA THR A 22 12.85 0.97 11.28
C THR A 22 13.99 1.43 12.19
N SER A 23 15.22 1.12 11.80
CA SER A 23 16.43 1.47 12.57
C SER A 23 17.14 2.75 12.10
N THR A 24 16.76 3.31 10.95
CA THR A 24 17.42 4.50 10.39
C THR A 24 16.39 5.48 9.81
N ALA A 25 16.68 6.78 9.88
CA ALA A 25 15.85 7.84 9.30
C ALA A 25 15.58 7.63 7.80
N LYS A 26 16.60 7.19 7.05
CA LYS A 26 16.45 6.86 5.62
C LYS A 26 15.43 5.72 5.41
N ALA A 27 15.52 4.65 6.21
CA ALA A 27 14.58 3.54 6.12
C ALA A 27 13.16 4.00 6.49
N THR A 28 13.02 4.83 7.52
CA THR A 28 11.74 5.41 7.92
C THR A 28 11.11 6.23 6.80
N VAL A 29 11.85 7.18 6.21
CA VAL A 29 11.35 8.05 5.14
C VAL A 29 10.97 7.23 3.91
N ASN A 30 11.82 6.28 3.51
CA ASN A 30 11.53 5.43 2.35
C ASN A 30 10.32 4.52 2.57
N GLY A 31 10.20 3.94 3.78
CA GLY A 31 9.04 3.15 4.16
C GLY A 31 7.76 3.98 4.16
N ALA A 32 7.79 5.18 4.75
CA ALA A 32 6.65 6.08 4.78
C ALA A 32 6.17 6.46 3.36
N LEU A 33 7.10 6.76 2.45
CA LEU A 33 6.75 7.02 1.05
C LEU A 33 6.15 5.80 0.37
N ALA A 34 6.68 4.60 0.62
CA ALA A 34 6.13 3.36 0.08
C ALA A 34 4.70 3.10 0.59
N GLU A 35 4.42 3.32 1.88
CA GLU A 35 3.08 3.17 2.45
C GLU A 35 2.07 4.15 1.84
N VAL A 36 2.46 5.41 1.59
CA VAL A 36 1.58 6.39 0.93
C VAL A 36 1.27 5.97 -0.51
N LEU A 37 2.26 5.48 -1.25
CA LEU A 37 2.03 4.97 -2.61
C LEU A 37 1.15 3.71 -2.60
N ALA A 38 1.39 2.77 -1.69
CA ALA A 38 0.56 1.59 -1.53
C ALA A 38 -0.89 1.95 -1.17
N LEU A 39 -1.10 2.96 -0.31
CA LEU A 39 -2.43 3.48 0.02
C LEU A 39 -3.11 4.10 -1.21
N ALA A 40 -2.38 4.86 -2.03
CA ALA A 40 -2.91 5.44 -3.25
C ALA A 40 -3.34 4.36 -4.26
N GLU A 41 -2.53 3.31 -4.44
CA GLU A 41 -2.88 2.18 -5.31
C GLU A 41 -4.10 1.39 -4.79
N ARG A 42 -4.18 1.14 -3.47
CA ARG A 42 -5.37 0.53 -2.86
C ARG A 42 -6.63 1.37 -3.11
N ARG A 43 -6.53 2.71 -3.01
CA ARG A 43 -7.66 3.61 -3.29
C ARG A 43 -8.08 3.58 -4.76
N LYS A 44 -7.13 3.57 -5.70
CA LYS A 44 -7.44 3.45 -7.14
C LYS A 44 -8.14 2.13 -7.44
N ALA A 45 -7.66 1.02 -6.89
CA ALA A 45 -8.27 -0.29 -7.07
C ALA A 45 -9.74 -0.31 -6.62
N LEU A 46 -10.07 0.37 -5.51
CA LEU A 46 -11.44 0.47 -5.01
C LEU A 46 -12.35 1.39 -5.85
N LEU A 47 -11.78 2.39 -6.52
CA LEU A 47 -12.53 3.38 -7.31
C LEU A 47 -12.70 2.99 -8.79
N HIS A 48 -11.93 2.02 -9.28
CA HIS A 48 -12.07 1.46 -10.63
C HIS A 48 -12.78 0.10 -10.57
N PRO A 49 -14.11 0.06 -10.76
CA PRO A 49 -14.88 -1.17 -10.66
C PRO A 49 -14.47 -2.23 -11.69
N GLU A 50 -13.73 -1.89 -12.73
CA GLU A 50 -13.20 -2.82 -13.74
C GLU A 50 -12.14 -3.79 -13.17
N VAL A 51 -11.35 -3.33 -12.19
CA VAL A 51 -10.35 -4.18 -11.48
C VAL A 51 -11.04 -5.09 -10.47
N LEU A 52 -12.16 -4.66 -9.88
CA LEU A 52 -13.05 -5.53 -9.09
C LEU A 52 -13.93 -6.43 -9.97
N ALA A 53 -14.29 -6.01 -11.18
CA ALA A 53 -15.14 -6.80 -12.06
C ALA A 53 -14.44 -8.10 -12.45
N GLY A 54 -13.13 -8.06 -12.66
CA GLY A 54 -12.32 -9.28 -12.84
C GLY A 54 -12.35 -10.22 -11.63
N SER A 55 -12.45 -9.72 -10.40
CA SER A 55 -12.54 -10.57 -9.20
C SER A 55 -13.96 -11.10 -8.93
N VAL A 56 -15.00 -10.35 -9.30
CA VAL A 56 -16.41 -10.80 -9.26
C VAL A 56 -16.65 -11.89 -10.32
N ASP A 57 -16.08 -11.74 -11.52
CA ASP A 57 -16.21 -12.73 -12.59
C ASP A 57 -15.48 -14.03 -12.22
N LEU A 58 -14.27 -13.94 -11.62
CA LEU A 58 -13.56 -15.09 -11.07
C LEU A 58 -14.33 -15.77 -9.92
N ALA A 59 -14.95 -15.01 -9.01
CA ALA A 59 -15.78 -15.56 -7.94
C ALA A 59 -17.05 -16.26 -8.48
N ALA A 60 -17.67 -15.71 -9.52
CA ALA A 60 -18.80 -16.32 -10.21
C ALA A 60 -18.39 -17.60 -10.97
N ASP A 61 -17.17 -17.65 -11.52
CA ASP A 61 -16.62 -18.83 -12.19
C ASP A 61 -16.32 -19.96 -11.20
N GLU A 62 -15.73 -19.65 -10.04
CA GLU A 62 -15.48 -20.61 -8.95
C GLU A 62 -16.79 -21.20 -8.39
N GLN A 63 -17.82 -20.37 -8.24
CA GLN A 63 -19.15 -20.80 -7.78
C GLN A 63 -19.87 -21.68 -8.80
N ARG A 64 -19.69 -21.45 -10.10
CA ARG A 64 -20.20 -22.34 -11.15
C ARG A 64 -19.48 -23.70 -11.15
N ARG A 65 -18.16 -23.71 -10.99
CA ARG A 65 -17.35 -24.96 -10.98
C ARG A 65 -17.69 -25.82 -9.76
N SER A 66 -17.87 -25.23 -8.59
CA SER A 66 -18.25 -25.96 -7.36
C SER A 66 -19.69 -26.48 -7.36
N ALA A 67 -20.57 -25.96 -8.21
CA ALA A 67 -21.92 -26.49 -8.37
C ALA A 67 -22.01 -27.70 -9.31
N TRP A 68 -20.93 -28.00 -10.05
CA TRP A 68 -20.88 -29.04 -11.09
C TRP A 68 -19.82 -30.13 -10.80
N GLY A 69 -19.17 -30.09 -9.63
CA GLY A 69 -18.25 -31.11 -9.12
C GLY A 69 -18.81 -31.76 -7.87
#